data_AF-A0A533SHQ6-F1
#
_entry.id   AF-A0A533SHQ6-F1
#
_cell.length_a   1.000
_cell.length_b   1.000
_cell.length_c   1.000
_cell.angle_alpha   90.00
_cell.angle_beta   90.00
_cell.angle_gamma   90.00
#
_symmetry.space_group_name_H-M   'P 1'
#
loop_
_entity.id
_entity.type
_entity.pdbx_description
1 polymer ?
#
loop_
_entity_poly.entity_id
_entity_poly.type
_entity_poly.pdbx_seq_one_letter_code
_entity_poly.pdbx_strand_id
1 'polypeptide(L)'
;TCNDCIILAGTTHYLTRTGEGEEIEGLVRSAPSSSSGNYGKPFYDTFVEAGRDFHKIDPGLFSPAMIMVSDLRTGKTLKAGRIDAALLKRSLAIT
;
A
#
# COMPACT_ATOMS: atom_id res chain seq x y z
N THR A 1 4.38 12.44 7.19
CA THR A 1 3.36 13.17 6.43
C THR A 1 3.32 12.82 4.95
N CYS A 2 4.29 13.19 4.10
CA CYS A 2 4.19 12.88 2.65
C CYS A 2 4.08 11.37 2.36
N ASN A 3 4.88 10.54 3.03
CA ASN A 3 4.79 9.09 2.92
C ASN A 3 3.42 8.57 3.37
N ASP A 4 2.87 9.12 4.46
CA ASP A 4 1.55 8.74 4.98
C ASP A 4 0.43 8.99 3.97
N CYS A 5 0.53 10.04 3.15
CA CYS A 5 -0.45 10.27 2.08
C CYS A 5 -0.51 9.10 1.08
N ILE A 6 0.64 8.48 0.76
CA ILE A 6 0.72 7.32 -0.14
C ILE A 6 0.30 6.04 0.60
N ILE A 7 0.90 5.80 1.77
CA ILE A 7 0.73 4.59 2.57
C ILE A 7 -0.72 4.44 3.04
N LEU A 8 -1.41 5.54 3.36
CA LEU A 8 -2.73 5.51 3.98
C LEU A 8 -3.87 5.91 3.06
N ALA A 9 -3.61 6.66 1.97
CA ALA A 9 -4.64 7.06 1.03
C ALA A 9 -4.27 6.92 -0.45
N GLY A 10 -3.03 6.56 -0.78
CA GLY A 10 -2.59 6.36 -2.14
C GLY A 10 -3.41 5.25 -2.80
N THR A 11 -4.08 5.59 -3.91
CA THR A 11 -4.84 4.64 -4.71
C THR A 11 -4.21 4.56 -6.08
N THR A 12 -3.85 3.36 -6.52
CA THR A 12 -3.28 3.13 -7.84
C THR A 12 -4.18 2.21 -8.66
N HIS A 13 -4.15 2.42 -9.97
CA HIS A 13 -4.82 1.57 -10.93
C HIS A 13 -3.84 1.19 -12.03
N TYR A 14 -3.58 -0.10 -12.18
CA TYR A 14 -2.71 -0.64 -13.20
C TYR A 14 -3.54 -1.38 -14.25
N LEU A 15 -3.17 -1.21 -15.51
CA LEU A 15 -3.69 -1.97 -16.63
C LEU A 15 -2.63 -2.97 -17.07
N THR A 16 -2.99 -4.25 -17.08
CA THR A 16 -2.05 -5.33 -17.42
C THR A 16 -2.57 -6.18 -18.56
N ARG A 17 -1.68 -6.97 -19.15
CA ARG A 17 -2.04 -8.07 -20.05
C ARG A 17 -1.32 -9.30 -19.51
N THR A 18 -2.00 -10.09 -18.68
CA THR A 18 -1.40 -11.27 -18.07
C THR A 18 -1.15 -12.37 -19.10
N GLY A 19 -0.08 -13.13 -18.91
CA GLY A 19 0.21 -14.35 -19.66
C GLY A 19 -0.79 -15.46 -19.35
N GLU A 20 -0.86 -16.48 -20.22
CA GLU A 20 -1.64 -17.68 -19.89
C GLU A 20 -1.05 -18.39 -18.67
N GLY A 21 -1.87 -18.66 -17.66
CA GLY A 21 -1.44 -19.31 -16.41
C GLY A 21 -0.76 -18.38 -15.39
N GLU A 22 -0.68 -17.07 -15.64
CA GLU A 22 -0.17 -16.12 -14.64
C GLU A 22 -1.22 -15.81 -13.56
N GLU A 23 -0.96 -16.27 -12.35
CA GLU A 23 -1.75 -15.96 -11.16
C GLU A 23 -1.21 -14.70 -10.46
N ILE A 24 -1.77 -13.53 -10.81
CA ILE A 24 -1.38 -12.25 -10.19
C ILE A 24 -2.13 -11.94 -8.89
N GLU A 25 -3.15 -12.73 -8.54
CA GLU A 25 -4.01 -12.43 -7.40
C GLU A 25 -3.25 -12.40 -6.07
N GLY A 26 -2.34 -13.35 -5.85
CA GLY A 26 -1.48 -13.37 -4.66
C GLY A 26 -0.62 -12.10 -4.54
N LEU A 27 -0.01 -11.67 -5.65
CA LEU A 27 0.79 -10.45 -5.71
C LEU A 27 -0.06 -9.21 -5.42
N VAL A 28 -1.23 -9.10 -6.05
CA VAL A 28 -2.14 -7.96 -5.83
C VAL A 28 -2.59 -7.91 -4.37
N ARG A 29 -2.87 -9.06 -3.74
CA ARG A 29 -3.29 -9.12 -2.33
C ARG A 29 -2.17 -8.75 -1.35
N SER A 30 -0.91 -9.07 -1.66
CA SER A 30 0.23 -8.76 -0.79
C SER A 30 0.82 -7.37 -1.02
N ALA A 31 0.54 -6.73 -2.15
CA ALA A 31 1.16 -5.46 -2.54
C ALA A 31 0.76 -4.19 -1.77
N PRO A 32 -0.46 -4.05 -1.20
CA PRO A 32 -0.83 -2.83 -0.47
C PRO A 32 -0.04 -2.65 0.83
N SER A 33 0.10 -1.41 1.27
CA SER A 33 0.86 -1.06 2.49
C SER A 33 0.36 -1.74 3.74
N SER A 34 -0.94 -2.05 3.79
CA SER A 34 -1.59 -2.75 4.90
C SER A 34 -1.10 -4.18 5.11
N SER A 35 -0.36 -4.75 4.14
CA SER A 35 0.25 -6.07 4.25
C SER A 35 1.60 -6.05 4.99
N SER A 36 2.17 -4.86 5.21
CA SER A 36 3.43 -4.69 5.92
C SER A 36 3.27 -4.90 7.43
N GLY A 37 4.26 -5.53 8.06
CA GLY A 37 4.32 -5.68 9.52
C GLY A 37 4.50 -4.35 10.27
N ASN A 38 4.97 -3.30 9.58
CA ASN A 38 5.14 -1.96 10.16
C ASN A 38 3.92 -1.04 9.96
N TYR A 39 2.83 -1.54 9.36
CA TYR A 39 1.61 -0.78 9.16
C TYR A 39 0.86 -0.51 10.48
N GLY A 40 0.12 0.60 10.54
CA GLY A 40 -0.82 0.89 11.64
C GLY A 40 -0.49 2.13 12.47
N LYS A 41 0.60 2.83 12.16
CA LYS A 41 1.01 4.08 12.79
C LYS A 41 1.58 5.06 11.75
N PRO A 42 1.68 6.36 12.07
CA PRO A 42 2.33 7.32 11.20
C PRO A 42 3.76 6.89 10.86
N PHE A 43 4.17 7.10 9.60
CA PHE A 43 5.48 6.74 9.10
C PHE A 43 6.61 7.35 9.94
N TYR A 44 6.40 8.55 10.48
CA TYR A 44 7.37 9.20 11.36
C TYR A 44 7.66 8.35 12.61
N ASP A 45 6.63 7.79 13.25
CA ASP A 45 6.78 6.96 14.45
C ASP A 45 7.52 5.66 14.09
N THR A 46 7.14 5.02 12.98
CA THR A 46 7.87 3.86 12.43
C THR A 46 9.34 4.19 12.17
N PHE A 47 9.64 5.34 11.59
CA PHE A 47 11.02 5.75 11.29
C PHE A 47 11.84 6.01 12.54
N VAL A 48 11.24 6.61 13.58
CA VAL A 48 11.91 6.82 14.88
C VAL A 48 12.16 5.50 15.59
N GLU A 49 11.18 4.59 15.65
CA GLU A 49 11.35 3.26 16.26
C GLU A 49 12.39 2.40 15.53
N ALA A 50 12.51 2.55 14.21
CA ALA A 50 13.56 1.92 13.41
C ALA A 50 14.95 2.54 13.65
N GLY A 51 15.10 3.48 14.59
CA GLY A 51 16.37 4.17 14.83
C GLY A 51 16.80 5.05 13.65
N ARG A 52 15.84 5.58 12.89
CA ARG A 52 16.04 6.40 11.68
C ARG A 52 16.80 5.69 10.57
N ASP A 53 16.65 4.38 10.50
CA ASP A 53 17.28 3.51 9.50
C ASP A 53 16.21 2.90 8.60
N PHE A 54 16.21 3.29 7.32
CA PHE A 54 15.27 2.78 6.32
C PHE A 54 15.41 1.26 6.10
N HIS A 55 16.61 0.69 6.28
CA HIS A 55 16.83 -0.74 6.09
C HIS A 55 16.17 -1.61 7.16
N LYS A 56 15.75 -1.01 8.28
CA LYS A 56 15.03 -1.68 9.36
C LYS A 56 13.50 -1.58 9.22
N ILE A 57 13.02 -0.88 8.20
CA ILE A 57 11.61 -0.78 7.87
C ILE A 57 11.30 -1.81 6.80
N ASP A 58 10.23 -2.57 7.00
CA ASP A 58 9.69 -3.48 6.01
C ASP A 58 9.46 -2.76 4.67
N PRO A 59 10.13 -3.18 3.58
CA PRO A 59 9.99 -2.57 2.27
C PRO A 59 8.54 -2.55 1.77
N GLY A 60 7.72 -3.51 2.19
CA GLY A 60 6.30 -3.58 1.86
C GLY A 60 5.51 -2.37 2.34
N LEU A 61 6.01 -1.61 3.32
CA LEU A 61 5.38 -0.39 3.80
C LEU A 61 5.40 0.71 2.73
N PHE A 62 6.40 0.74 1.85
CA PHE A 62 6.55 1.77 0.80
C PHE A 62 5.69 1.45 -0.42
N SER A 63 4.41 1.23 -0.20
CA SER A 63 3.43 0.87 -1.20
C SER A 63 2.13 1.66 -0.99
N PRO A 64 1.25 1.74 -2.01
CA PRO A 64 -0.01 2.47 -1.88
C PRO A 64 -0.99 1.76 -0.94
N ALA A 65 -1.91 2.55 -0.37
CA ALA A 65 -2.98 2.09 0.49
C ALA A 65 -3.95 1.13 -0.22
N MET A 66 -4.23 1.38 -1.50
CA MET A 66 -5.14 0.60 -2.32
C MET A 66 -4.57 0.38 -3.72
N ILE A 67 -4.67 -0.85 -4.20
CA ILE A 67 -4.21 -1.25 -5.53
C ILE A 67 -5.37 -1.87 -6.28
N MET A 68 -5.56 -1.42 -7.51
CA MET A 68 -6.46 -2.04 -8.49
C MET A 68 -5.66 -2.48 -9.70
N VAL A 69 -5.91 -3.69 -10.18
CA VAL A 69 -5.28 -4.22 -11.39
C VAL A 69 -6.35 -4.76 -12.31
N SER A 70 -6.47 -4.18 -13.51
CA SER A 70 -7.39 -4.64 -14.55
C SER A 70 -6.61 -5.34 -15.64
N ASP A 71 -6.94 -6.61 -15.90
CA ASP A 71 -6.40 -7.33 -17.04
C ASP A 71 -7.21 -7.02 -18.30
N LEU A 72 -6.55 -6.42 -19.28
CA LEU A 72 -7.16 -6.00 -20.55
C LEU A 72 -7.58 -7.19 -21.43
N ARG A 73 -7.07 -8.40 -21.19
CA ARG A 73 -7.46 -9.60 -21.95
C ARG A 73 -8.77 -10.18 -21.45
N THR A 74 -8.91 -10.32 -20.13
CA THR A 74 -10.08 -10.95 -19.51
C THR A 74 -11.15 -9.97 -19.05
N GLY A 75 -10.81 -8.67 -18.95
CA GLY A 75 -11.67 -7.64 -18.37
C GLY A 75 -11.82 -7.73 -16.84
N LYS A 76 -11.19 -8.71 -16.19
CA LYS A 76 -11.26 -8.88 -14.74
C LYS A 76 -10.46 -7.78 -14.04
N THR A 77 -11.00 -7.26 -12.96
CA THR A 77 -10.32 -6.30 -12.09
C THR A 77 -10.18 -6.86 -10.69
N LEU A 78 -8.94 -6.92 -10.21
CA LEU A 78 -8.60 -7.29 -8.85
C LEU A 78 -8.38 -6.02 -8.04
N LYS A 79 -8.82 -6.03 -6.78
CA LYS A 79 -8.69 -4.90 -5.86
C LYS A 79 -8.19 -5.41 -4.51
N ALA A 80 -7.20 -4.73 -3.95
CA ALA A 80 -6.65 -5.04 -2.64
C ALA A 80 -6.28 -3.76 -1.86
N GLY A 81 -6.26 -3.88 -0.54
CA GLY A 81 -5.96 -2.76 0.36
C GLY A 81 -7.18 -1.88 0.64
N ARG A 82 -6.94 -0.79 1.36
CA ARG A 82 -7.96 0.18 1.79
C ARG A 82 -7.34 1.53 2.11
N ILE A 83 -8.13 2.58 1.99
CA ILE A 83 -7.79 3.90 2.53
C ILE A 83 -8.01 3.88 4.05
N ASP A 84 -7.02 4.35 4.82
CA ASP A 84 -7.11 4.55 6.27
C ASP A 84 -7.16 6.05 6.59
N ALA A 85 -8.33 6.62 6.38
CA ALA A 85 -8.57 8.05 6.60
C ALA A 85 -8.36 8.46 8.07
N ALA A 86 -8.67 7.57 9.01
CA ALA A 86 -8.51 7.86 10.43
C ALA A 86 -7.03 8.00 10.81
N LEU A 87 -6.18 7.08 10.38
CA LEU A 87 -4.75 7.17 10.62
C LEU A 87 -4.10 8.33 9.84
N LEU A 88 -4.58 8.62 8.62
CA LEU A 88 -4.08 9.76 7.85
C LEU A 88 -4.39 11.08 8.55
N LYS A 89 -5.62 11.26 9.04
CA LYS A 89 -6.02 12.43 9.83
C LYS A 89 -5.13 12.64 11.05
N ARG A 90 -4.82 11.56 11.78
CA ARG A 90 -3.86 11.59 12.89
C ARG A 90 -2.47 12.05 12.45
N SER A 91 -1.92 11.50 11.35
CA SER A 91 -0.61 11.92 10.82
C SER A 91 -0.58 13.39 10.38
N LEU A 92 -1.70 13.89 9.82
CA LEU A 92 -1.86 15.27 9.38
C LEU A 92 -2.24 16.25 10.50
N ALA A 93 -2.45 15.75 11.73
CA ALA A 93 -2.94 16.54 12.86
C ALA A 93 -4.25 17.30 12.57
N ILE A 94 -5.17 16.68 11.83
CA ILE A 94 -6.51 17.23 11.53
C ILE A 94 -7.58 16.29 12.08
N THR A 95 -8.68 16.85 12.59
CA THR A 95 -9.77 16.13 13.27
C THR A 95 -10.77 15.52 12.30
#